data_AF-A0AA46PJT0-F1
#
_entry.id   AF-A0AA46PJT0-F1
#
_cell.length_a   1.000
_cell.length_b   1.000
_cell.length_c   1.000
_cell.angle_alpha   90.00
_cell.angle_beta   90.00
_cell.angle_gamma   90.00
#
_symmetry.space_group_name_H-M   'P 1'
#
loop_
_entity.id
_entity.type
_entity.pdbx_description
1 polymer ?
#
loop_
_entity_poly.entity_id
_entity_poly.type
_entity_poly.pdbx_seq_one_letter_code
_entity_poly.pdbx_strand_id
1 'polypeptide(L)'
;MQIWEDSVGRGGQLVLGIAPDKRGLLPEADVKRLEEMGQALRARYGADRNLVRGRLKSDDSIAAAVDGDRDTFWSAPDGSHHATLELHSSSR
;
A
#
# COMPACT_ATOMS: atom_id res chain seq x y z
N MET A 1 -1.68 -1.53 13.37
CA MET A 1 -1.07 -1.94 12.08
C MET A 1 -1.28 -3.41 11.78
N GLN A 2 -1.00 -4.34 12.70
CA GLN A 2 -1.15 -5.79 12.44
C GLN A 2 -2.51 -6.18 11.84
N ILE A 3 -3.63 -5.73 12.43
CA ILE A 3 -4.97 -6.05 11.89
C ILE A 3 -5.17 -5.59 10.44
N TRP A 4 -4.53 -4.49 10.02
CA TRP A 4 -4.57 -3.99 8.63
C TRP A 4 -3.74 -4.89 7.71
N GLU A 5 -2.52 -5.24 8.13
CA GLU A 5 -1.61 -6.10 7.36
C GLU A 5 -2.16 -7.52 7.21
N ASP A 6 -2.83 -8.04 8.24
CA ASP A 6 -3.45 -9.35 8.24
C ASP A 6 -4.80 -9.40 7.52
N SER A 7 -5.38 -8.25 7.15
CA SER A 7 -6.62 -8.15 6.36
C SER A 7 -6.33 -7.60 4.95
N VAL A 8 -6.23 -6.28 4.82
CA VAL A 8 -5.97 -5.58 3.56
C VAL A 8 -4.67 -6.04 2.91
N GLY A 9 -3.62 -6.25 3.71
CA GLY A 9 -2.34 -6.78 3.23
C GLY A 9 -2.41 -8.20 2.65
N ARG A 10 -3.50 -8.94 2.90
CA ARG A 10 -3.76 -10.28 2.37
C ARG A 10 -4.89 -10.33 1.34
N GLY A 11 -5.27 -9.17 0.78
CA GLY A 11 -6.35 -9.04 -0.20
C GLY A 11 -7.77 -9.06 0.39
N GLY A 12 -7.90 -8.97 1.72
CA GLY A 12 -9.19 -8.88 2.40
C GLY A 12 -9.68 -7.44 2.58
N GLN A 13 -10.94 -7.29 3.00
CA GLN A 13 -11.50 -6.01 3.44
C GLN A 13 -11.42 -5.90 4.97
N LEU A 14 -10.94 -4.76 5.48
CA LEU A 14 -11.02 -4.44 6.91
C LEU A 14 -12.29 -3.65 7.21
N VAL A 15 -13.20 -4.24 7.98
CA VAL A 15 -14.40 -3.57 8.49
C VAL A 15 -14.23 -3.33 9.99
N LEU A 16 -14.18 -2.07 10.40
CA LEU A 16 -14.04 -1.67 11.81
C LEU A 16 -15.37 -1.12 12.33
N GLY A 17 -15.98 -1.82 13.29
CA GLY A 17 -17.14 -1.31 14.03
C GLY A 17 -16.69 -0.42 15.19
N ILE A 18 -17.20 0.81 15.24
CA ILE A 18 -16.96 1.74 16.35
C ILE A 18 -18.32 2.25 16.82
N ALA A 19 -18.64 1.98 18.09
CA ALA A 19 -19.91 2.38 18.67
C ALA A 19 -19.85 3.85 19.12
N PRO A 20 -20.91 4.64 18.91
CA PRO A 20 -21.01 5.96 19.51
C PRO A 20 -21.16 5.88 21.04
N ASP A 21 -20.75 6.94 21.73
CA ASP A 21 -20.99 7.12 23.16
C ASP A 21 -22.44 7.55 23.46
N LYS A 22 -22.75 7.82 24.74
CA LYS A 22 -24.09 8.22 25.18
C LYS A 22 -24.57 9.57 24.63
N ARG A 23 -23.68 10.37 24.05
CA ARG A 23 -24.01 11.63 23.36
C ARG A 23 -24.36 11.40 21.89
N GLY A 24 -24.21 10.17 21.40
CA GLY A 24 -24.33 9.84 19.98
C GLY A 24 -23.08 10.22 19.16
N LEU A 25 -21.94 10.47 19.82
CA LEU A 25 -20.69 10.88 19.17
C LEU A 25 -19.68 9.75 19.19
N LEU A 26 -18.76 9.72 18.23
CA LEU A 26 -17.59 8.83 18.32
C LEU A 26 -16.74 9.22 19.54
N PRO A 27 -16.29 8.27 20.36
CA PRO A 27 -15.38 8.57 21.46
C PRO A 27 -14.10 9.24 20.95
N GLU A 28 -13.66 10.32 21.61
CA GLU A 28 -12.48 11.09 21.22
C GLU A 28 -11.20 10.24 21.17
N ALA A 29 -11.10 9.25 22.07
CA ALA A 29 -9.99 8.31 22.08
C ALA A 29 -9.94 7.46 20.79
N ASP A 30 -11.09 7.01 20.29
CA ASP A 30 -11.18 6.20 19.07
C ASP A 30 -10.85 7.04 17.85
N VAL A 31 -11.36 8.27 17.78
CA VAL A 31 -11.00 9.23 16.72
C VAL A 31 -9.50 9.44 16.67
N LYS A 32 -8.87 9.72 17.82
CA LYS A 32 -7.41 9.91 17.90
C LYS A 32 -6.64 8.68 17.42
N ARG A 33 -7.05 7.47 17.84
CA ARG A 33 -6.37 6.23 17.40
C ARG A 33 -6.54 5.95 15.92
N LEU A 34 -7.69 6.26 15.33
CA LEU A 34 -7.91 6.15 13.89
C LEU A 34 -7.04 7.15 13.12
N GLU A 35 -6.89 8.37 13.61
CA GLU A 35 -5.99 9.37 13.03
C GLU A 35 -4.53 8.91 13.07
N GLU A 36 -4.06 8.43 14.23
CA GLU A 36 -2.72 7.86 14.40
C GLU A 36 -2.47 6.68 13.45
N MET A 37 -3.47 5.78 13.30
CA MET A 37 -3.39 4.67 12.36
C MET A 37 -3.30 5.17 10.91
N GLY A 38 -4.10 6.16 10.53
CA GLY A 38 -4.05 6.78 9.21
C GLY A 38 -2.70 7.44 8.92
N GLN A 39 -2.11 8.10 9.92
CA GLN A 39 -0.76 8.67 9.82
C GLN A 39 0.30 7.57 9.63
N ALA A 40 0.22 6.49 10.40
CA ALA A 40 1.13 5.35 10.27
C ALA A 40 1.03 4.68 8.89
N LEU A 41 -0.18 4.53 8.34
CA LEU A 41 -0.41 4.00 6.99
C LEU A 41 0.20 4.91 5.92
N ARG A 42 -0.03 6.23 5.98
CA ARG A 42 0.59 7.18 5.04
C ARG A 42 2.11 7.21 5.17
N ALA A 43 2.63 7.11 6.38
CA ALA A 43 4.08 7.08 6.63
C ALA A 43 4.73 5.83 6.03
N ARG A 44 4.04 4.67 6.03
CA ARG A 44 4.56 3.40 5.53
C ARG A 44 4.29 3.16 4.03
N TYR A 45 3.09 3.47 3.55
CA TYR A 45 2.62 3.10 2.20
C TYR A 45 2.20 4.30 1.34
N GLY A 46 2.46 5.54 1.78
CA GLY A 46 2.13 6.73 0.99
C GLY A 46 2.84 6.76 -0.36
N ALA A 47 2.34 7.56 -1.31
CA ALA A 47 2.85 7.63 -2.68
C ALA A 47 4.36 7.92 -2.77
N ASP A 48 4.90 8.72 -1.84
CA ASP A 48 6.32 9.07 -1.77
C ASP A 48 7.19 8.01 -1.06
N ARG A 49 6.59 6.86 -0.69
CA ARG A 49 7.27 5.75 -0.02
C ARG A 49 7.67 4.61 -0.96
N ASN A 50 7.37 4.74 -2.26
CA ASN A 50 7.86 3.82 -3.27
C ASN A 50 9.39 3.96 -3.41
N LEU A 51 10.13 2.97 -2.89
CA LEU A 51 11.60 2.96 -2.86
C LEU A 51 12.25 2.82 -4.24
N VAL A 52 11.49 2.35 -5.24
CA VAL A 52 11.98 2.10 -6.60
C VAL A 52 11.85 3.35 -7.48
N ARG A 53 10.99 4.30 -7.09
CA ARG A 53 10.73 5.52 -7.85
C ARG A 53 12.02 6.31 -8.08
N GLY A 54 12.30 6.66 -9.33
CA GLY A 54 13.53 7.37 -9.73
C GLY A 54 14.81 6.52 -9.73
N ARG A 55 14.72 5.21 -9.47
CA ARG A 55 15.85 4.26 -9.54
C ARG A 55 15.78 3.31 -10.74
N LEU A 56 14.68 3.34 -11.49
CA LEU A 56 14.54 2.58 -12.72
C LEU A 56 15.41 3.17 -13.83
N LYS A 57 15.94 2.29 -14.68
CA LYS A 57 16.57 2.71 -15.93
C LYS A 57 15.48 2.92 -16.99
N SER A 58 15.75 3.79 -17.95
CA SER A 58 14.76 4.26 -18.94
C SER A 58 14.12 3.18 -19.81
N ASP A 59 14.71 1.98 -19.88
CA ASP A 59 14.23 0.83 -20.66
C ASP A 59 13.71 -0.33 -19.78
N ASP A 60 13.43 -0.11 -18.50
CA ASP A 60 12.93 -1.18 -17.62
C ASP A 60 11.49 -1.57 -17.99
N SER A 61 11.33 -2.78 -18.52
CA SER A 61 10.04 -3.39 -18.87
C SER A 61 9.05 -3.48 -17.70
N ILE A 62 9.52 -3.26 -16.47
CA ILE A 62 8.72 -3.28 -15.24
C ILE A 62 8.18 -1.90 -14.83
N ALA A 63 8.38 -0.84 -15.62
CA ALA A 63 8.00 0.53 -15.25
C ALA A 63 6.55 0.64 -14.75
N ALA A 64 5.61 0.00 -15.46
CA ALA A 64 4.18 -0.04 -15.09
C ALA A 64 3.87 -0.80 -13.79
N ALA A 65 4.81 -1.57 -13.23
CA ALA A 65 4.65 -2.24 -11.94
C ALA A 65 4.96 -1.31 -10.76
N VAL A 66 5.64 -0.19 -10.99
CA VAL A 66 6.24 0.65 -9.95
C VAL A 66 6.11 2.16 -10.21
N ASP A 67 5.29 2.58 -11.18
CA ASP A 67 5.06 4.00 -11.51
C ASP A 67 4.14 4.71 -10.49
N GLY A 68 3.36 3.94 -9.72
CA GLY A 68 2.41 4.45 -8.73
C GLY A 68 1.06 4.85 -9.32
N ASP A 69 0.84 4.57 -10.60
CA ASP A 69 -0.46 4.69 -11.25
C ASP A 69 -1.26 3.40 -10.96
N ARG A 70 -2.56 3.55 -10.70
CA ARG A 70 -3.45 2.42 -10.36
C ARG A 70 -4.13 1.83 -11.59
N ASP A 71 -4.07 2.54 -12.72
CA ASP A 71 -4.70 2.15 -13.97
C ASP A 71 -3.71 1.49 -14.95
N THR A 72 -2.41 1.53 -14.64
CA THR A 72 -1.35 0.81 -15.36
C THR A 72 -0.98 -0.47 -14.61
N PHE A 73 -0.51 -1.46 -15.37
CA PHE A 73 -0.01 -2.70 -14.80
C PHE A 73 1.05 -3.33 -15.70
N TRP A 74 1.95 -4.09 -15.10
CA TRP A 74 2.83 -5.00 -15.81
C TRP A 74 2.15 -6.36 -15.99
N SER A 75 2.35 -7.00 -17.14
CA SER A 75 1.93 -8.38 -17.39
C SER A 75 3.07 -9.20 -18.01
N ALA A 76 3.13 -10.48 -17.66
CA ALA A 76 4.01 -11.42 -18.33
C ALA A 76 3.59 -11.62 -19.81
N PRO A 77 4.49 -12.08 -20.69
CA PRO A 77 4.14 -12.45 -22.06
C PRO A 77 3.05 -13.53 -22.11
N ASP A 78 2.26 -13.52 -23.18
CA ASP A 78 1.19 -14.50 -23.41
C ASP A 78 1.68 -15.95 -23.27
N GLY A 79 0.88 -16.79 -22.61
CA GLY A 79 1.21 -18.19 -22.36
C GLY A 79 2.17 -18.44 -21.19
N SER A 80 2.60 -17.41 -20.46
CA SER A 80 3.44 -17.57 -19.27
C SER A 80 2.63 -18.07 -18.07
N HIS A 81 3.17 -19.07 -17.36
CA HIS A 81 2.63 -19.55 -16.07
C HIS A 81 3.52 -19.18 -14.87
N HIS A 82 4.67 -18.58 -15.15
CA HIS A 82 5.65 -18.14 -14.17
C HIS A 82 6.36 -16.89 -14.70
N ALA A 83 6.69 -15.96 -13.81
CA ALA A 83 7.51 -14.81 -14.12
C ALA A 83 8.25 -14.31 -12.88
N THR A 84 9.32 -13.55 -13.08
CA THR A 84 10.12 -12.95 -12.02
C THR A 84 10.35 -11.48 -12.35
N LEU A 85 10.16 -10.61 -11.36
CA LEU A 85 10.57 -9.20 -11.42
C LEU A 85 11.76 -9.02 -10.50
N GLU A 86 12.89 -8.55 -11.05
CA GLU A 86 14.10 -8.29 -10.29
C GLU A 86 14.36 -6.80 -10.19
N LEU A 87 14.49 -6.31 -8.95
CA LEU A 87 14.76 -4.92 -8.65
C LEU A 87 16.19 -4.76 -8.15
N HIS A 88 17.02 -4.09 -8.94
CA HIS A 88 18.40 -3.80 -8.58
C HIS A 88 18.50 -2.40 -7.97
N SER A 89 18.58 -2.31 -6.64
CA SER A 89 18.85 -1.03 -5.98
C SER A 89 20.35 -0.85 -5.77
N SER A 90 20.95 0.19 -6.34
CA SER A 90 22.31 0.59 -5.94
C SER A 90 22.26 1.32 -4.61
N SER A 91 22.99 0.81 -3.61
CA SER A 91 23.36 1.58 -2.42
C SER A 91 24.37 2.65 -2.82
N ARG A 92 24.17 3.89 -2.39
CA ARG A 92 25.32 4.77 -2.14
C ARG A 92 25.88 4.45 -0.77
#